data_AF-A0A1Y2WRM3-F1
#
_entry.id   AF-A0A1Y2WRM3-F1
#
_cell.length_a   1.000
_cell.length_b   1.000
_cell.length_c   1.000
_cell.angle_alpha   90.00
_cell.angle_beta   90.00
_cell.angle_gamma   90.00
#
_symmetry.space_group_name_H-M   'P 1'
#
loop_
_entity.id
_entity.type
_entity.pdbx_description
1 polymer ?
#
loop_
_entity_poly.entity_id
_entity_poly.type
_entity_poly.pdbx_seq_one_letter_code
_entity_poly.pdbx_strand_id
1 'polypeptide(L)'
;MAAVSPLSSYILGTACFARGLMAIFSPEAEYNNVGLPSDIDTEDPPLKDQYNESSTIFTSPLMYFQGIREMSYGLTLVALEWQGNATAVTTFAAVLSLVRFGDGLVVWFNGGDKLKYKAIGHWVTGLSFLGWVARRWR
;
A
#
# COMPACT_ATOMS: atom_id res chain seq x y z
N MET A 1 -25.55 16.88 -8.44
CA MET A 1 -24.50 15.84 -8.33
C MET A 1 -23.44 16.12 -9.38
N ALA A 2 -22.27 16.63 -8.98
CA ALA A 2 -21.21 16.95 -9.94
C ALA A 2 -20.71 15.66 -10.59
N ALA A 3 -20.67 15.61 -11.92
CA ALA A 3 -20.10 14.49 -12.66
C ALA A 3 -18.60 14.40 -12.35
N VAL A 4 -18.24 13.55 -11.38
CA VAL A 4 -16.85 13.25 -11.08
C VAL A 4 -16.37 12.28 -12.15
N SER A 5 -15.35 12.68 -12.90
CA SER A 5 -14.94 11.96 -14.10
C SER A 5 -14.52 10.51 -13.77
N PRO A 6 -14.99 9.53 -14.56
CA PRO A 6 -14.61 8.11 -14.41
C PRO A 6 -13.09 7.89 -14.49
N LEU A 7 -12.39 8.84 -15.13
CA LEU A 7 -10.93 8.91 -15.24
C LEU A 7 -10.21 8.76 -13.90
N SER A 8 -10.75 9.35 -12.82
CA SER A 8 -10.08 9.34 -11.51
C SER A 8 -10.02 7.92 -10.94
N SER A 9 -11.11 7.16 -11.05
CA SER A 9 -11.19 5.77 -10.57
C SER A 9 -10.26 4.85 -11.35
N TYR A 10 -10.16 5.03 -12.68
CA TYR A 10 -9.23 4.27 -13.51
C TYR A 10 -7.78 4.58 -13.16
N ILE A 11 -7.40 5.86 -12.99
CA ILE A 11 -6.03 6.25 -12.62
C ILE A 11 -5.66 5.68 -11.23
N LEU A 12 -6.57 5.80 -10.26
CA LEU A 12 -6.34 5.30 -8.90
C LEU A 12 -6.26 3.76 -8.88
N GLY A 13 -7.15 3.10 -9.62
CA GLY A 13 -7.18 1.64 -9.73
C GLY A 13 -5.92 1.09 -10.40
N THR A 14 -5.48 1.69 -11.52
CA THR A 14 -4.25 1.28 -12.21
C THR A 14 -3.00 1.58 -11.40
N ALA A 15 -2.95 2.70 -10.67
CA ALA A 15 -1.84 3.02 -9.78
C ALA A 15 -1.71 2.00 -8.64
N CYS A 16 -2.83 1.61 -8.01
CA CYS A 16 -2.84 0.61 -6.94
C CYS A 16 -2.40 -0.77 -7.48
N PHE A 17 -2.85 -1.12 -8.69
CA PHE A 17 -2.46 -2.35 -9.35
C PHE A 17 -0.96 -2.39 -9.70
N ALA A 18 -0.44 -1.32 -10.30
CA ALA A 18 0.97 -1.20 -10.65
C ALA A 18 1.88 -1.27 -9.42
N ARG A 19 1.46 -0.62 -8.32
CA ARG A 19 2.20 -0.69 -7.05
C ARG A 19 2.22 -2.11 -6.48
N GLY A 20 1.09 -2.82 -6.54
CA GLY A 20 1.05 -4.22 -6.12
C GLY A 20 1.91 -5.15 -6.98
N LEU A 21 2.02 -4.91 -8.29
CA LEU A 21 2.98 -5.62 -9.15
C LEU A 21 4.43 -5.31 -8.75
N MET A 22 4.75 -4.04 -8.49
CA MET A 22 6.09 -3.65 -8.04
C MET A 22 6.47 -4.34 -6.72
N ALA A 23 5.54 -4.47 -5.78
CA ALA A 23 5.76 -5.19 -4.53
C ALA A 23 6.01 -6.68 -4.73
N ILE A 24 5.43 -7.31 -5.75
CA ILE A 24 5.66 -8.74 -6.07
C ILE A 24 7.01 -8.95 -6.77
N PHE A 25 7.37 -8.07 -7.72
CA PHE A 25 8.60 -8.22 -8.51
C PHE A 25 9.84 -7.63 -7.84
N SER A 26 9.69 -6.73 -6.87
CA SER A 26 10.79 -6.07 -6.18
C SER A 26 10.47 -5.84 -4.70
N PRO A 27 10.23 -6.91 -3.92
CA PRO A 27 9.74 -6.78 -2.56
C PRO A 27 10.75 -6.11 -1.62
N GLU A 28 12.06 -6.29 -1.85
CA GLU A 28 13.13 -5.62 -1.10
C GLU A 28 13.08 -4.09 -1.23
N ALA A 29 12.83 -3.58 -2.44
CA ALA A 29 12.68 -2.15 -2.69
C ALA A 29 11.42 -1.59 -2.01
N GLU A 30 10.41 -2.43 -1.81
CA GLU A 30 9.13 -2.01 -1.25
C GLU A 30 9.19 -1.81 0.27
N TYR A 31 10.12 -2.44 1.00
CA TYR A 31 10.34 -2.15 2.43
C TYR A 31 10.62 -0.67 2.69
N ASN A 32 11.58 -0.13 1.93
CA ASN A 32 11.91 1.28 2.03
C ASN A 32 10.73 2.15 1.54
N ASN A 33 10.04 1.77 0.46
CA ASN A 33 8.90 2.54 -0.05
C ASN A 33 7.71 2.58 0.92
N VAL A 34 7.48 1.50 1.67
CA VAL A 34 6.43 1.40 2.68
C VAL A 34 6.85 2.12 3.95
N GLY A 35 8.15 2.10 4.27
CA GLY A 35 8.73 2.68 5.49
C GLY A 35 8.89 1.66 6.61
N LEU A 36 9.09 0.40 6.27
CA LEU A 36 9.43 -0.66 7.22
C LEU A 36 10.93 -0.99 7.09
N PRO A 37 11.62 -1.28 8.21
CA PRO A 37 12.99 -1.76 8.14
C PRO A 37 13.03 -3.11 7.41
N SER A 38 14.02 -3.29 6.54
CA SER A 38 14.28 -4.60 5.93
C SER A 38 14.77 -5.56 7.03
N ASP A 39 14.36 -6.83 6.95
CA ASP A 39 14.75 -7.88 7.90
C ASP A 39 16.28 -8.16 7.92
N ILE A 40 17.05 -7.43 7.11
CA ILE A 40 18.50 -7.54 6.89
C ILE A 40 19.30 -6.62 7.84
N ASP A 41 18.70 -5.55 8.37
CA ASP A 41 19.39 -4.50 9.15
C ASP A 41 19.22 -4.65 10.68
N THR A 42 18.98 -5.86 11.18
CA THR A 42 19.09 -6.10 12.62
C THR A 42 20.58 -6.17 12.97
N GLU A 43 21.12 -5.08 13.53
CA GLU A 43 22.46 -4.94 14.10
C GLU A 43 22.71 -5.87 15.30
N ASP A 44 22.38 -7.15 15.20
CA ASP A 44 22.90 -8.16 16.12
C ASP A 44 24.23 -8.68 15.56
N PRO A 45 25.32 -8.70 16.36
CA PRO A 45 26.59 -9.23 15.89
C PRO A 45 26.38 -10.70 15.48
N PRO A 46 26.87 -11.12 14.31
CA PRO A 46 26.64 -12.48 13.86
C PRO A 46 27.31 -13.41 14.87
N LEU A 47 26.51 -14.27 15.50
CA LEU A 47 27.03 -15.50 16.07
C LEU A 47 27.76 -16.22 14.94
N LYS A 48 29.08 -16.05 14.93
CA LYS A 48 30.00 -16.92 14.22
C LYS A 48 29.75 -18.30 14.80
N ASP A 49 28.90 -19.07 14.14
CA ASP A 49 29.21 -20.45 13.80
C ASP A 49 28.12 -21.04 12.91
N GLN A 50 28.60 -21.63 11.81
CA GLN A 50 27.95 -22.68 11.04
C GLN A 50 26.57 -22.34 10.44
N TYR A 51 26.55 -21.91 9.18
CA TYR A 51 25.88 -22.67 8.11
C TYR A 51 26.35 -22.16 6.73
N ASN A 52 26.59 -23.12 5.85
CA ASN A 52 27.09 -22.97 4.49
C ASN A 52 26.22 -22.07 3.59
N GLU A 53 26.91 -21.39 2.67
CA GLU A 53 26.48 -21.03 1.30
C GLU A 53 24.97 -21.10 1.00
N SER A 54 24.28 -20.00 1.30
CA SER A 54 23.37 -19.31 0.39
C SER A 54 22.81 -18.13 1.18
N SER A 55 23.27 -16.92 0.88
CA SER A 55 22.62 -15.70 1.36
C SER A 55 21.26 -15.57 0.65
N THR A 56 20.32 -16.44 1.00
CA THR A 56 18.91 -16.30 0.64
C THR A 56 18.41 -15.04 1.31
N ILE A 57 18.22 -14.00 0.51
CA ILE A 57 17.59 -12.76 0.96
C ILE A 57 16.21 -13.13 1.48
N PHE A 58 16.05 -13.17 2.80
CA PHE A 58 14.80 -13.58 3.42
C PHE A 58 13.86 -12.36 3.40
N THR A 59 13.18 -12.19 2.28
CA THR A 59 12.10 -11.21 2.16
C THR A 59 10.89 -11.75 2.93
N SER A 60 10.41 -11.00 3.93
CA SER A 60 9.19 -11.33 4.67
C SER A 60 8.03 -11.58 3.70
N PRO A 61 7.29 -12.69 3.85
CA PRO A 61 6.08 -12.99 3.09
C PRO A 61 5.04 -11.86 3.13
N LEU A 62 5.12 -10.98 4.15
CA LEU A 62 4.22 -9.84 4.33
C LEU A 62 4.22 -8.90 3.12
N MET A 63 5.36 -8.75 2.43
CA MET A 63 5.44 -7.87 1.26
C MET A 63 4.66 -8.42 0.05
N TYR A 64 4.70 -9.74 -0.16
CA TYR A 64 3.90 -10.39 -1.20
C TYR A 64 2.39 -10.28 -0.90
N PHE A 65 1.99 -10.46 0.37
CA PHE A 65 0.60 -10.26 0.77
C PHE A 65 0.14 -8.82 0.58
N GLN A 66 0.99 -7.84 0.86
CA GLN A 66 0.71 -6.44 0.55
C GLN A 66 0.54 -6.22 -0.95
N GLY A 67 1.42 -6.78 -1.78
CA GLY A 67 1.32 -6.66 -3.23
C GLY A 67 0.00 -7.22 -3.79
N ILE A 68 -0.37 -8.44 -3.38
CA ILE A 68 -1.65 -9.06 -3.75
C ILE A 68 -2.84 -8.22 -3.30
N ARG A 69 -2.76 -7.65 -2.09
CA ARG A 69 -3.79 -6.78 -1.53
C ARG A 69 -3.99 -5.52 -2.38
N GLU A 70 -2.91 -4.82 -2.72
CA GLU A 70 -2.98 -3.60 -3.54
C GLU A 70 -3.45 -3.89 -4.98
N MET A 71 -3.01 -5.00 -5.58
CA MET A 71 -3.52 -5.45 -6.87
C MET A 71 -5.03 -5.69 -6.84
N SER A 72 -5.49 -6.37 -5.80
CA SER A 72 -6.91 -6.70 -5.63
C SER A 72 -7.74 -5.42 -5.49
N TYR A 73 -7.27 -4.44 -4.71
CA TYR A 73 -7.92 -3.13 -4.58
C TYR A 73 -7.99 -2.38 -5.90
N GLY A 74 -6.89 -2.37 -6.66
CA GLY A 74 -6.84 -1.75 -7.98
C GLY A 74 -7.85 -2.36 -8.95
N LEU A 75 -7.88 -3.70 -9.03
CA LEU A 75 -8.83 -4.44 -9.86
C LEU A 75 -10.28 -4.19 -9.44
N THR A 76 -10.57 -4.16 -8.14
CA THR A 76 -11.92 -3.88 -7.65
C THR A 76 -12.39 -2.48 -8.06
N LEU A 77 -11.55 -1.44 -7.92
CA LEU A 77 -11.90 -0.09 -8.36
C LEU A 77 -12.19 -0.03 -9.86
N VAL A 78 -11.33 -0.63 -10.68
CA VAL A 78 -11.50 -0.65 -12.15
C VAL A 78 -12.77 -1.41 -12.54
N ALA A 79 -13.01 -2.58 -11.93
CA ALA A 79 -14.18 -3.39 -12.23
C ALA A 79 -15.49 -2.69 -11.84
N LEU A 80 -15.54 -2.05 -10.66
CA LEU A 80 -16.73 -1.32 -10.21
C LEU A 80 -17.02 -0.08 -11.07
N GLU A 81 -15.99 0.64 -11.50
CA GLU A 81 -16.15 1.77 -12.43
C GLU A 81 -16.58 1.28 -13.82
N TRP A 82 -16.03 0.15 -14.31
CA TRP A 82 -16.43 -0.44 -15.59
C TRP A 82 -17.89 -0.89 -15.59
N GLN A 83 -18.39 -1.39 -14.46
CA GLN A 83 -19.82 -1.72 -14.27
C GLN A 83 -20.71 -0.47 -14.15
N GLY A 84 -20.15 0.74 -14.15
CA GLY A 84 -20.89 1.99 -13.96
C GLY A 84 -21.44 2.18 -12.54
N ASN A 85 -20.98 1.41 -11.56
CA ASN A 85 -21.48 1.47 -10.19
C ASN A 85 -20.74 2.55 -9.37
N ALA A 86 -21.07 3.81 -9.66
CA ALA A 86 -20.44 4.96 -9.01
C ALA A 86 -20.58 4.96 -7.48
N THR A 87 -21.69 4.45 -6.96
CA THR A 87 -21.92 4.33 -5.51
C THR A 87 -20.95 3.34 -4.90
N ALA A 88 -20.79 2.15 -5.48
CA ALA A 88 -19.86 1.14 -4.99
C ALA A 88 -18.40 1.61 -5.06
N VAL A 89 -18.01 2.30 -6.13
CA VAL A 89 -16.66 2.91 -6.25
C VAL A 89 -16.40 3.89 -5.10
N THR A 90 -17.40 4.71 -4.77
CA THR A 90 -17.29 5.71 -3.69
C THR A 90 -17.17 5.04 -2.33
N THR A 91 -18.01 4.03 -2.05
CA THR A 91 -17.92 3.24 -0.83
C THR A 91 -16.57 2.53 -0.72
N PHE A 92 -16.09 1.94 -1.81
CA PHE A 92 -14.82 1.23 -1.82
C PHE A 92 -13.63 2.18 -1.61
N ALA A 93 -13.66 3.38 -2.20
CA ALA A 93 -12.64 4.40 -1.92
C ALA A 93 -12.67 4.89 -0.47
N ALA A 94 -13.84 4.91 0.18
CA ALA A 94 -13.94 5.19 1.62
C ALA A 94 -13.23 4.10 2.43
N VAL A 95 -13.43 2.82 2.07
CA VAL A 95 -12.70 1.70 2.68
C VAL A 95 -11.19 1.83 2.44
N LEU A 96 -10.75 2.17 1.22
CA LEU A 96 -9.33 2.37 0.92
C LEU A 96 -8.71 3.51 1.75
N SER A 97 -9.46 4.58 2.02
CA SER A 97 -8.99 5.65 2.89
C SER A 97 -8.65 5.11 4.29
N LEU A 98 -9.51 4.27 4.85
CA LEU A 98 -9.31 3.65 6.16
C LEU A 98 -8.12 2.69 6.13
N VAL A 99 -7.97 1.89 5.08
CA VAL A 99 -6.81 1.00 4.90
C VAL A 99 -5.51 1.82 4.88
N ARG A 100 -5.46 2.96 4.16
CA ARG A 100 -4.27 3.82 4.14
C ARG A 100 -3.95 4.44 5.48
N PHE A 101 -4.96 4.81 6.27
CA PHE A 101 -4.72 5.22 7.66
C PHE A 101 -4.13 4.09 8.50
N GLY A 102 -4.65 2.88 8.35
CA GLY A 102 -4.13 1.67 9.00
C GLY A 102 -2.67 1.39 8.63
N ASP A 103 -2.34 1.42 7.33
CA ASP A 103 -0.98 1.24 6.84
C ASP A 103 -0.04 2.30 7.45
N GLY A 104 -0.47 3.57 7.50
CA GLY A 104 0.29 4.63 8.15
C GLY A 104 0.49 4.42 9.65
N LEU A 105 -0.50 3.89 10.38
CA LEU A 105 -0.35 3.52 11.79
C LEU A 105 0.68 2.40 11.97
N VAL A 106 0.62 1.36 11.14
CA VAL A 106 1.60 0.25 11.18
C VAL A 106 3.02 0.78 10.95
N VAL A 107 3.22 1.66 9.99
CA VAL A 107 4.52 2.30 9.71
C VAL A 107 4.96 3.20 10.86
N TRP A 108 4.04 3.94 11.48
CA TRP A 108 4.36 4.80 12.61
C TRP A 108 4.87 4.01 13.81
N PHE A 109 4.26 2.86 14.11
CA PHE A 109 4.65 2.02 15.24
C PHE A 109 5.85 1.10 14.95
N ASN A 110 5.98 0.60 13.72
CA ASN A 110 6.97 -0.44 13.38
C ASN A 110 8.09 0.03 12.44
N GLY A 111 8.05 1.26 11.92
CA GLY A 111 9.07 1.79 11.00
C GLY A 111 10.37 2.26 11.68
N GLY A 112 10.39 2.36 13.01
CA GLY A 112 11.53 2.92 13.75
C GLY A 112 11.73 4.42 13.51
N ASP A 113 12.69 5.02 14.22
CA ASP A 113 12.88 6.48 14.22
C ASP A 113 13.27 7.06 12.86
N LYS A 114 13.91 6.26 12.00
CA LYS A 114 14.37 6.67 10.67
C LYS A 114 13.28 6.63 9.61
N LEU A 115 12.28 5.74 9.70
CA LEU A 115 11.28 5.54 8.64
C LEU A 115 9.85 5.94 9.04
N LYS A 116 9.56 6.19 10.33
CA LYS A 116 8.23 6.62 10.80
C LYS A 116 7.67 7.85 10.07
N TYR A 117 8.53 8.74 9.56
CA TYR A 117 8.09 9.91 8.80
C TYR A 117 7.33 9.54 7.50
N LYS A 118 7.55 8.34 6.96
CA LYS A 118 6.83 7.83 5.78
C LYS A 118 5.36 7.51 6.06
N ALA A 119 4.98 7.34 7.33
CA ALA A 119 3.57 7.25 7.74
C ALA A 119 2.74 8.45 7.26
N ILE A 120 3.36 9.64 7.17
CA ILE A 120 2.71 10.86 6.68
C ILE A 120 2.20 10.67 5.25
N GLY A 121 2.96 10.01 4.38
CA GLY A 121 2.55 9.74 3.00
C GLY A 121 1.29 8.86 2.93
N HIS A 122 1.21 7.85 3.80
CA HIS A 122 0.02 7.00 3.92
C HIS A 122 -1.19 7.79 4.42
N TRP A 123 -1.03 8.67 5.40
CA TRP A 123 -2.14 9.50 5.89
C TRP A 123 -2.58 10.57 4.89
N VAL A 124 -1.66 11.20 4.16
CA VAL A 124 -1.98 12.17 3.11
C VAL A 124 -2.79 11.51 1.99
N THR A 125 -2.39 10.31 1.57
CA THR A 125 -3.17 9.54 0.57
C THR A 125 -4.54 9.13 1.12
N GLY A 126 -4.62 8.67 2.38
CA GLY A 126 -5.88 8.40 3.07
C GLY A 126 -6.82 9.61 3.13
N LEU A 127 -6.32 10.78 3.55
CA LEU A 127 -7.07 12.04 3.55
C LEU A 127 -7.53 12.46 2.16
N SER A 128 -6.70 12.24 1.14
CA SER A 128 -7.06 12.54 -0.26
C SER A 128 -8.24 11.69 -0.73
N PHE A 129 -8.24 10.38 -0.42
CA PHE A 129 -9.38 9.51 -0.70
C PHE A 129 -10.63 9.94 0.08
N LEU A 130 -10.48 10.24 1.38
CA LEU A 130 -11.61 10.66 2.22
C LEU A 130 -12.22 11.97 1.72
N GLY A 131 -11.39 12.95 1.35
CA GLY A 131 -11.84 14.21 0.75
C GLY A 131 -12.55 14.01 -0.58
N TRP A 132 -12.07 13.08 -1.42
CA TRP A 132 -12.72 12.70 -2.66
C TRP A 132 -14.11 12.08 -2.43
N VAL A 133 -14.23 11.18 -1.45
CA VAL A 133 -15.50 10.56 -1.04
C VAL A 133 -16.47 11.61 -0.49
N ALA A 134 -16.02 12.47 0.43
CA ALA A 134 -16.83 13.52 1.03
C ALA A 134 -17.36 14.51 -0.03
N ARG A 135 -16.57 14.78 -1.08
CA ARG A 135 -17.01 15.60 -2.21
C ARG A 135 -18.07 14.89 -3.07
N ARG A 136 -18.01 13.56 -3.20
CA ARG A 136 -19.01 12.79 -3.97
C ARG A 136 -20.35 12.60 -3.23
N TRP A 137 -20.32 12.60 -1.90
CA TRP A 137 -21.53 12.49 -1.08
C TRP A 137 -22.29 13.80 -0.86
N ARG A 138 -21.65 14.94 -1.12
CA ARG A 138 -22.30 16.26 -1.17
C ARG A 138 -22.89 16.54 -2.54
#